data_AF-A0A654U4P4-F1
#
_entry.id   AF-A0A654U4P4-F1
#
_cell.length_a   1.000
_cell.length_b   1.000
_cell.length_c   1.000
_cell.angle_alpha   90.00
_cell.angle_beta   90.00
_cell.angle_gamma   90.00
#
_symmetry.space_group_name_H-M   'P 1'
#
loop_
_entity.id
_entity.type
_entity.pdbx_description
1 polymer ?
#
loop_
_entity_poly.entity_id
_entity_poly.type
_entity_poly.pdbx_seq_one_letter_code
_entity_poly.pdbx_strand_id
1 'polypeptide(L)'
;MHDTLFYCVANMPASVPKTSTYALTNATMPYVLELADHGWRAACRSNPALAKGLSTHEGALLSERVATDLGVPFTEPASVLA
;
A
#
# COMPACT_ATOMS: atom_id res chain seq x y z
N MET A 1 3.01 -39.51 -2.90
CA MET A 1 3.31 -38.30 -3.69
C MET A 1 4.81 -38.21 -3.83
N HIS A 2 5.36 -38.94 -4.79
CA HIS A 2 6.79 -38.96 -5.12
C HIS A 2 6.82 -38.86 -6.65
N ASP A 3 7.63 -37.96 -7.20
CA ASP A 3 7.59 -37.40 -8.57
C ASP A 3 6.62 -36.23 -8.84
N THR A 4 6.75 -35.13 -8.10
CA THR A 4 6.17 -33.84 -8.53
C THR A 4 7.12 -32.69 -8.22
N LEU A 5 7.40 -31.84 -9.21
CA LEU A 5 8.22 -30.65 -9.04
C LEU A 5 7.34 -29.48 -8.56
N PHE A 6 7.64 -28.95 -7.37
CA PHE A 6 6.99 -27.76 -6.82
C PHE A 6 7.90 -26.55 -6.98
N TYR A 7 7.46 -25.53 -7.73
CA TYR A 7 8.17 -24.27 -7.88
C TYR A 7 7.40 -23.13 -7.20
N CYS A 8 7.82 -22.80 -5.97
CA CYS A 8 7.15 -21.84 -5.09
C CYS A 8 8.04 -20.62 -4.78
N VAL A 9 8.81 -20.14 -5.76
CA VAL A 9 9.70 -18.97 -5.58
C VAL A 9 8.85 -17.70 -5.47
N ALA A 10 9.00 -17.00 -4.37
CA ALA A 10 8.32 -15.73 -4.14
C ALA A 10 8.89 -14.61 -5.03
N ASN A 11 8.10 -13.56 -5.22
CA ASN A 11 8.54 -12.35 -5.93
C ASN A 11 9.14 -12.64 -7.32
N MET A 12 8.51 -13.54 -8.09
CA MET A 12 8.90 -13.82 -9.48
C MET A 12 9.03 -12.56 -10.37
N PRO A 13 8.27 -11.46 -10.17
CA PRO A 13 8.51 -10.20 -10.90
C PRO A 13 9.95 -9.67 -10.76
N ALA A 14 10.67 -10.00 -9.68
CA ALA A 14 12.07 -9.60 -9.52
C ALA A 14 13.03 -10.26 -10.52
N SER A 15 12.64 -11.38 -11.17
CA SER A 15 13.42 -12.00 -12.24
C SER A 15 13.44 -11.15 -13.52
N VAL A 16 12.49 -10.23 -13.67
CA VAL A 16 12.36 -9.30 -14.81
C VAL A 16 12.29 -7.85 -14.31
N PRO A 17 13.33 -7.36 -13.61
CA PRO A 17 13.25 -6.15 -12.81
C PRO A 17 12.92 -4.90 -13.65
N LYS A 18 13.47 -4.78 -14.86
CA LYS A 18 13.17 -3.65 -15.77
C LYS A 18 11.68 -3.59 -16.12
N THR A 19 11.10 -4.70 -16.55
CA THR A 19 9.68 -4.78 -16.91
C THR A 19 8.79 -4.54 -15.70
N SER A 20 9.14 -5.12 -14.55
CA SER A 20 8.40 -4.95 -13.30
C SER A 20 8.42 -3.51 -12.80
N THR A 21 9.55 -2.81 -12.92
CA THR A 21 9.62 -1.38 -12.61
C THR A 21 8.71 -0.57 -13.51
N TYR A 22 8.72 -0.78 -14.83
CA TYR A 22 7.79 -0.07 -15.72
C TYR A 22 6.33 -0.35 -15.38
N ALA A 23 5.97 -1.61 -15.10
CA ALA A 23 4.62 -1.97 -14.74
C ALA A 23 4.18 -1.30 -13.42
N LEU A 24 5.00 -1.38 -12.37
CA LEU A 24 4.70 -0.78 -11.07
C LEU A 24 4.63 0.74 -11.17
N THR A 25 5.64 1.38 -11.76
CA THR A 25 5.71 2.84 -11.87
C THR A 25 4.58 3.41 -12.71
N ASN A 26 4.19 2.77 -13.82
CA ASN A 26 3.02 3.22 -14.59
C ASN A 26 1.72 3.17 -13.78
N ALA A 27 1.56 2.17 -12.92
CA ALA A 27 0.39 2.05 -12.04
C ALA A 27 0.43 3.03 -10.87
N THR A 28 1.62 3.36 -10.34
CA THR A 28 1.76 4.22 -9.15
C THR A 28 1.97 5.69 -9.47
N MET A 29 2.44 6.04 -10.67
CA MET A 29 2.77 7.42 -11.05
C MET A 29 1.62 8.42 -10.83
N PRO A 30 0.36 8.12 -11.20
CA PRO A 30 -0.74 9.07 -10.96
C PRO A 30 -0.91 9.44 -9.49
N TYR A 31 -0.75 8.47 -8.58
CA TYR A 31 -0.84 8.67 -7.14
C TYR A 31 0.34 9.49 -6.60
N VAL A 32 1.55 9.26 -7.13
CA VAL A 32 2.74 10.02 -6.76
C VAL A 32 2.58 11.49 -7.12
N LEU A 33 2.05 11.78 -8.30
CA LEU A 33 1.78 13.15 -8.73
C LEU A 33 0.73 13.83 -7.86
N GLU A 34 -0.38 13.14 -7.54
CA GLU A 34 -1.42 13.69 -6.66
C GLU A 34 -0.88 14.02 -5.26
N LEU A 35 -0.03 13.15 -4.71
CA LEU A 35 0.65 13.40 -3.44
C LEU A 35 1.61 14.58 -3.51
N ALA A 36 2.33 14.74 -4.62
CA ALA A 36 3.27 15.84 -4.82
C ALA A 36 2.57 17.19 -4.99
N ASP A 37 1.46 17.23 -5.73
CA ASP A 37 0.73 18.47 -6.04
C ASP A 37 -0.11 18.98 -4.87
N HIS A 38 -0.70 18.07 -4.09
CA HIS A 38 -1.69 18.42 -3.07
C HIS A 38 -1.25 18.12 -1.63
N GLY A 39 -0.15 17.36 -1.47
CA GLY A 39 0.21 16.78 -0.18
C GLY A 39 -0.74 15.65 0.22
N TRP A 40 -0.29 14.83 1.16
CA TRP A 40 -0.97 13.56 1.47
C TRP A 40 -2.37 13.73 2.07
N ARG A 41 -2.62 14.73 2.92
CA ARG A 41 -3.95 14.93 3.54
C ARG A 41 -5.00 15.28 2.49
N ALA A 42 -4.70 16.24 1.62
CA ALA A 42 -5.62 16.65 0.57
C ALA A 42 -5.79 15.55 -0.48
N ALA A 43 -4.70 14.89 -0.91
CA ALA A 43 -4.74 13.77 -1.85
C ALA A 43 -5.56 12.58 -1.31
N CYS A 44 -5.40 12.21 -0.04
CA CYS A 44 -6.22 11.15 0.56
C CYS A 44 -7.69 11.55 0.69
N ARG A 45 -8.00 12.84 0.94
CA ARG A 45 -9.40 13.32 0.96
C ARG A 45 -10.04 13.31 -0.43
N SER A 46 -9.30 13.65 -1.48
CA SER A 46 -9.81 13.65 -2.86
C SER A 46 -9.88 12.26 -3.47
N ASN A 47 -8.96 11.36 -3.10
CA ASN A 47 -8.83 10.04 -3.70
C ASN A 47 -9.05 8.92 -2.66
N PRO A 48 -10.23 8.28 -2.66
CA PRO A 48 -10.54 7.19 -1.74
C PRO A 48 -9.60 5.98 -1.85
N ALA A 49 -8.94 5.77 -3.00
CA ALA A 49 -7.96 4.70 -3.15
C ALA A 49 -6.67 5.01 -2.37
N LEU A 50 -6.22 6.27 -2.37
CA LEU A 50 -5.10 6.72 -1.53
C LEU A 50 -5.45 6.65 -0.04
N ALA A 51 -6.65 7.08 0.34
CA ALA A 51 -7.10 6.99 1.73
C ALA A 51 -7.03 5.57 2.29
N LYS A 52 -7.43 4.56 1.50
CA LYS A 52 -7.35 3.14 1.88
C LYS A 52 -5.92 2.62 2.02
N GLY A 53 -4.96 3.25 1.35
CA GLY A 53 -3.54 2.91 1.45
C GLY A 53 -2.86 3.47 2.70
N LEU A 54 -3.48 4.44 3.39
CA LEU A 54 -2.92 5.07 4.57
C LEU A 54 -2.88 4.07 5.74
N SER A 55 -1.67 3.70 6.17
CA SER A 55 -1.48 2.63 7.15
C SER A 55 -1.06 3.14 8.53
N THR A 56 -0.25 4.20 8.61
CA THR A 56 0.22 4.78 9.89
C THR A 56 0.41 6.29 9.78
N HIS A 57 0.22 7.01 10.89
CA HIS A 57 0.56 8.43 11.00
C HIS A 57 0.75 8.82 12.46
N GLU A 58 1.80 9.58 12.80
CA GLU A 58 2.04 10.12 14.16
C GLU A 58 1.91 9.07 15.29
N GLY A 59 2.37 7.85 15.05
CA GLY A 59 2.29 6.75 16.02
C GLY A 59 0.94 6.02 16.07
N ALA A 60 -0.07 6.51 15.36
CA ALA A 60 -1.34 5.83 15.18
C ALA A 60 -1.27 4.80 14.04
N LEU A 61 -1.91 3.65 14.25
CA LEU A 61 -2.10 2.62 13.24
C LEU A 61 -3.52 2.75 12.65
N LEU A 62 -3.55 2.95 11.34
CA LEU A 62 -4.75 3.28 10.54
C LEU A 62 -5.20 2.10 9.66
N SER A 63 -4.48 0.98 9.71
CA SER A 63 -4.89 -0.27 9.08
C SER A 63 -5.57 -1.16 10.12
N GLU A 64 -6.89 -1.27 10.03
CA GLU A 64 -7.71 -2.08 10.95
C GLU A 64 -7.25 -3.53 11.04
N ARG A 65 -6.93 -4.14 9.90
CA ARG A 65 -6.46 -5.53 9.85
C ARG A 65 -5.16 -5.73 10.61
N VAL A 66 -4.18 -4.85 10.37
CA VAL A 66 -2.88 -4.95 11.06
C VAL A 66 -3.03 -4.68 12.55
N ALA A 67 -3.89 -3.74 12.93
CA ALA A 67 -4.18 -3.43 14.32
C ALA A 67 -4.78 -4.63 15.06
N THR A 68 -5.75 -5.29 14.41
CA THR A 68 -6.40 -6.50 14.91
C THR A 68 -5.40 -7.66 15.05
N ASP A 69 -4.59 -7.91 14.02
CA ASP A 69 -3.62 -9.01 14.01
C ASP A 69 -2.53 -8.85 15.07
N LEU A 70 -2.13 -7.60 15.37
CA LEU A 70 -1.09 -7.29 16.36
C LEU A 70 -1.62 -6.95 17.76
N GLY A 71 -2.95 -6.86 17.94
CA GLY A 71 -3.57 -6.52 19.22
C GLY A 71 -3.27 -5.09 19.69
N VAL A 72 -3.06 -4.16 18.76
CA VAL A 72 -2.76 -2.74 19.06
C VAL A 72 -3.95 -1.84 18.71
N PRO A 73 -4.02 -0.62 19.28
CA PRO A 73 -5.14 0.29 18.99
C PRO A 73 -5.22 0.68 17.51
N PHE A 74 -6.42 0.54 16.94
CA PHE A 74 -6.77 1.07 15.62
C PHE A 74 -7.27 2.51 15.75
N THR A 75 -6.86 3.37 14.82
CA THR A 75 -7.35 4.74 14.69
C THR A 75 -8.04 4.90 13.33
N GLU A 76 -9.23 5.49 13.32
CA GLU A 76 -9.99 5.72 12.10
C GLU A 76 -9.27 6.72 11.18
N PRO A 77 -8.98 6.38 9.91
CA PRO A 77 -8.33 7.28 8.97
C PRO A 77 -9.04 8.63 8.83
N ALA A 78 -10.37 8.63 8.93
CA ALA A 78 -11.18 9.86 8.86
C ALA A 78 -10.82 10.88 9.96
N SER A 79 -10.40 10.42 11.15
CA SER A 79 -10.02 11.30 12.25
C SER A 79 -8.72 12.09 11.99
N VAL A 80 -7.84 11.52 11.16
CA VAL A 80 -6.54 12.09 10.79
C VAL A 80 -6.63 12.95 9.52
N LEU A 81 -7.64 12.67 8.68
CA LEU A 81 -7.91 13.39 7.44
C LEU A 81 -8.88 14.56 7.61
N ALA A 82 -9.50 14.70 8.78
CA ALA A 82 -10.37 15.83 9.15
C ALA A 82 -9.66 17.19 9.01
#